data_AF-A0A402D6W2-F1
#
_entry.id   AF-A0A402D6W2-F1
#
_cell.length_a   1.000
_cell.length_b   1.000
_cell.length_c   1.000
_cell.angle_alpha   90.00
_cell.angle_beta   90.00
_cell.angle_gamma   90.00
#
_symmetry.space_group_name_H-M   'P 1'
#
loop_
_entity.id
_entity.type
_entity.pdbx_description
1 polymer ?
#
loop_
_entity_poly.entity_id
_entity_poly.type
_entity_poly.pdbx_seq_one_letter_code
_entity_poly.pdbx_strand_id
1 'polypeptide(L)'
;MVVAYAQQDAPGDPVELHEVGKGYKQHMDMQRLMTRYAIERFMWRIGQPQHTDKFTLKRAMTFTYYAANSIRTTKYVDFMMCGHYSPEIIQSIL
;
A
#
# COMPACT_ATOMS: atom_id res chain seq x y z
N MET A 1 -5.81 -16.67 -15.68
CA MET A 1 -5.12 -16.53 -16.98
C MET A 1 -4.36 -15.22 -16.96
N VAL A 2 -3.07 -15.25 -16.57
CA VAL A 2 -2.17 -14.10 -16.72
C VAL A 2 -1.17 -14.52 -17.79
N VAL A 3 -1.29 -13.91 -18.97
CA VAL A 3 -0.35 -14.10 -20.07
C VAL A 3 0.79 -13.12 -19.83
N ALA A 4 1.94 -13.62 -19.38
CA ALA A 4 3.18 -12.87 -19.39
C ALA A 4 3.95 -13.27 -20.64
N TYR A 5 4.28 -12.28 -21.47
CA TYR A 5 5.14 -12.43 -22.64
C TYR A 5 6.51 -12.95 -22.18
N ALA A 6 6.83 -14.20 -22.51
CA ALA A 6 8.17 -14.75 -22.38
C ALA A 6 8.97 -14.30 -23.59
N GLN A 7 9.85 -13.31 -23.38
CA GLN A 7 10.97 -13.06 -24.29
C GLN A 7 12.02 -14.16 -24.01
N GLN A 8 12.47 -14.82 -25.07
CA GLN A 8 13.44 -15.91 -25.06
C GLN A 8 14.76 -15.49 -24.41
N ASP A 9 15.17 -16.20 -23.35
CA ASP A 9 16.52 -16.71 -23.10
C ASP A 9 16.68 -17.10 -21.61
N ALA A 10 16.56 -18.40 -21.30
CA ALA A 10 17.31 -19.14 -20.26
C ALA A 10 16.60 -20.46 -19.88
N PRO A 11 17.27 -21.63 -19.93
CA PRO A 11 17.03 -22.67 -18.95
C PRO A 11 17.92 -22.36 -17.73
N GLY A 12 17.43 -21.51 -16.82
CA GLY A 12 18.07 -21.33 -15.52
C GLY A 12 17.94 -22.62 -14.70
N ASP A 13 18.98 -22.98 -13.95
CA ASP A 13 18.96 -24.14 -13.04
C ASP A 13 17.71 -24.05 -12.12
N PRO A 14 16.96 -25.13 -11.88
CA PRO A 14 15.82 -25.14 -10.94
C PRO A 14 16.14 -24.51 -9.58
N VAL A 15 17.40 -24.59 -9.11
CA VAL A 15 17.86 -23.91 -7.90
C VAL A 15 17.83 -22.39 -8.06
N GLU A 16 18.30 -21.86 -9.18
CA GLU A 16 18.27 -20.42 -9.47
C GLU A 16 16.83 -19.89 -9.57
N LEU A 17 15.92 -20.63 -10.20
CA LEU A 17 14.50 -20.23 -10.29
C LEU A 17 13.84 -20.18 -8.91
N HIS A 18 14.18 -21.10 -8.00
CA HIS A 18 13.67 -21.10 -6.63
C HIS A 18 14.23 -19.93 -5.81
N GLU A 19 15.51 -19.63 -5.95
CA GLU A 19 16.15 -18.49 -5.26
C GLU A 19 15.65 -17.14 -5.78
N VAL A 20 15.46 -16.98 -7.09
CA VAL A 20 14.81 -15.78 -7.68
C VAL A 20 13.37 -15.65 -7.17
N GLY A 21 12.63 -16.75 -7.11
CA GLY A 21 11.27 -16.78 -6.55
C GLY A 21 11.23 -16.39 -5.07
N LYS A 22 12.19 -16.83 -4.26
CA LYS A 22 12.35 -16.41 -2.86
C LYS A 22 12.68 -14.93 -2.75
N GLY A 23 13.65 -14.44 -3.52
CA GLY A 23 14.03 -13.02 -3.53
C GLY A 23 12.85 -12.12 -3.93
N TYR A 24 12.08 -12.52 -4.94
CA TYR A 24 10.87 -11.81 -5.36
C TYR A 24 9.80 -11.78 -4.25
N LYS A 25 9.57 -12.90 -3.55
CA LYS A 25 8.64 -12.96 -2.42
C LYS A 25 9.07 -12.05 -1.27
N GLN A 26 10.35 -12.12 -0.86
CA GLN A 26 10.89 -11.26 0.19
C GLN A 26 10.76 -9.77 -0.16
N HIS A 27 11.04 -9.41 -1.41
CA HIS A 27 10.87 -8.04 -1.88
C HIS A 27 9.40 -7.59 -1.84
N MET A 28 8.46 -8.43 -2.28
CA MET A 28 7.03 -8.13 -2.16
C MET A 28 6.57 -7.95 -0.72
N ASP A 29 7.07 -8.77 0.20
CA ASP A 29 6.73 -8.68 1.63
C ASP A 29 7.30 -7.42 2.26
N MET A 30 8.53 -7.04 1.92
CA MET A 30 9.13 -5.76 2.32
C MET A 30 8.33 -4.57 1.79
N GLN A 31 7.95 -4.57 0.51
CA GLN A 31 7.13 -3.50 -0.06
C GLN A 31 5.78 -3.37 0.64
N ARG A 32 5.14 -4.50 0.99
CA ARG A 32 3.87 -4.50 1.74
C ARG A 32 4.05 -3.93 3.14
N LEU A 33 5.10 -4.34 3.85
CA LEU A 33 5.40 -3.83 5.19
C LEU A 33 5.65 -2.32 5.18
N MET A 34 6.50 -1.84 4.25
CA MET A 34 6.81 -0.43 4.10
C MET A 34 5.57 0.39 3.72
N THR A 35 4.74 -0.13 2.82
CA THR A 35 3.47 0.49 2.43
C THR A 35 2.53 0.61 3.64
N ARG A 36 2.37 -0.48 4.41
CA ARG A 36 1.53 -0.49 5.60
C ARG A 36 2.02 0.50 6.64
N TYR A 37 3.32 0.52 6.91
CA TYR A 37 3.95 1.46 7.82
C TYR A 37 3.71 2.91 7.39
N ALA A 38 3.97 3.25 6.12
CA ALA A 38 3.76 4.60 5.60
C ALA A 38 2.30 5.05 5.74
N ILE A 39 1.36 4.16 5.40
CA ILE A 39 -0.07 4.41 5.53
C ILE A 39 -0.46 4.66 6.99
N GLU A 40 -0.03 3.81 7.92
CA GLU A 40 -0.35 3.96 9.35
C GLU A 40 0.22 5.26 9.93
N ARG A 41 1.47 5.59 9.56
CA ARG A 41 2.11 6.85 9.97
C ARG A 41 1.40 8.07 9.38
N PHE A 42 0.91 7.99 8.15
CA PHE A 42 0.11 9.07 7.55
C PHE A 42 -1.24 9.20 8.26
N MET A 43 -1.94 8.08 8.49
CA MET A 43 -3.22 8.03 9.22
C MET A 43 -3.11 8.61 10.62
N TRP A 44 -2.03 8.31 11.33
CA TRP A 44 -1.79 8.88 12.66
C TRP A 44 -1.66 10.40 12.62
N ARG A 45 -0.99 10.97 11.61
CA ARG A 45 -0.79 12.43 11.49
C ARG A 45 -2.08 13.16 11.15
N ILE A 46 -2.88 12.64 10.22
CA ILE A 46 -4.18 13.26 9.89
C ILE A 46 -5.19 13.12 11.02
N GLY A 47 -5.04 12.13 11.91
CA GLY A 47 -5.87 11.97 13.10
C GLY A 47 -5.59 13.00 14.20
N GLN A 48 -4.52 13.79 14.07
CA GLN A 48 -4.20 14.84 15.04
C GLN A 48 -5.19 16.01 14.95
N PRO A 49 -5.41 16.76 16.05
CA PRO A 49 -6.39 17.84 16.11
C PRO A 49 -6.28 18.89 14.98
N GLN A 50 -5.08 19.10 14.43
CA GLN A 50 -4.82 20.05 13.35
C GLN A 50 -5.45 19.64 11.99
N HIS A 51 -5.75 18.35 11.81
CA HIS A 51 -6.20 17.77 10.53
C HIS A 51 -7.44 16.87 10.63
N THR A 52 -7.86 16.48 11.83
CA THR A 52 -8.89 15.44 12.05
C THR A 52 -10.23 15.76 11.37
N ASP A 53 -10.62 17.04 11.33
CA ASP A 53 -11.90 17.47 10.74
C ASP A 53 -11.81 17.70 9.21
N LYS A 54 -10.63 17.54 8.62
CA LYS A 54 -10.39 17.82 7.20
C LYS A 54 -10.46 16.57 6.32
N PHE A 55 -10.26 15.38 6.88
CA PHE A 55 -10.14 14.13 6.11
C PHE A 55 -11.11 13.06 6.60
N THR A 56 -11.85 12.46 5.66
CA THR A 56 -12.67 11.28 5.92
C THR A 56 -12.09 10.07 5.20
N LEU A 57 -11.80 9.00 5.93
CA LEU A 57 -11.33 7.72 5.37
C LEU A 57 -12.41 7.09 4.49
N LYS A 58 -12.03 6.56 3.33
CA LYS A 58 -12.94 5.92 2.37
C LYS A 58 -12.43 4.57 1.87
N ARG A 59 -13.32 3.90 1.12
CA ARG A 59 -13.06 2.75 0.25
C ARG A 59 -12.46 1.54 1.00
N ALA A 60 -11.46 0.92 0.39
CA ALA A 60 -11.01 -0.44 0.68
C ALA A 60 -10.41 -0.58 2.07
N MET A 61 -9.71 0.45 2.57
CA MET A 61 -9.12 0.41 3.90
C MET A 61 -10.15 0.47 5.02
N THR A 62 -11.36 0.98 4.78
CA THR A 62 -12.44 0.86 5.75
C THR A 62 -12.70 -0.62 6.08
N PHE A 63 -12.66 -1.51 5.10
CA PHE A 63 -12.82 -2.95 5.36
C PHE A 63 -11.64 -3.55 6.16
N THR A 64 -10.42 -3.06 5.96
CA THR A 64 -9.24 -3.55 6.71
C THR A 64 -9.31 -3.21 8.20
N TYR A 65 -9.87 -2.05 8.56
CA TYR A 65 -10.01 -1.64 9.97
C TYR A 65 -11.31 -2.14 10.62
N TYR A 66 -12.41 -2.25 9.86
CA TYR A 66 -13.72 -2.64 10.41
C TYR A 66 -14.03 -4.15 10.30
N ALA A 67 -13.35 -4.89 9.42
CA ALA A 67 -13.52 -6.34 9.32
C ALA A 67 -12.23 -7.06 9.72
N ALA A 68 -12.26 -7.72 10.88
CA ALA A 68 -11.13 -8.46 11.45
C ALA A 68 -10.48 -9.48 10.49
N ASN A 69 -11.21 -9.93 9.47
CA ASN A 69 -10.79 -10.94 8.50
C ASN A 69 -10.90 -10.46 7.03
N SER A 70 -10.59 -9.19 6.76
CA SER A 70 -10.57 -8.67 5.39
C SER A 70 -9.53 -9.42 4.53
N ILE A 71 -9.99 -10.32 3.65
CA ILE A 71 -9.18 -11.08 2.68
C ILE A 71 -8.55 -10.15 1.62
N ARG A 72 -9.09 -8.94 1.44
CA ARG A 72 -8.63 -8.01 0.42
C ARG A 72 -7.38 -7.25 0.89
N THR A 73 -6.26 -7.54 0.26
CA THR A 73 -5.05 -6.71 0.36
C THR A 73 -5.30 -5.40 -0.38
N THR A 74 -5.29 -4.27 0.33
CA THR A 74 -5.24 -2.94 -0.29
C THR A 74 -3.85 -2.34 -0.12
N LYS A 75 -3.31 -1.82 -1.22
CA LYS A 75 -2.00 -1.15 -1.26
C LYS A 75 -2.10 0.36 -1.08
N TYR A 76 -3.32 0.89 -1.09
CA TYR A 76 -3.57 2.32 -1.09
C TYR A 76 -4.58 2.68 0.00
N VAL A 77 -4.46 3.92 0.46
CA VAL A 77 -5.45 4.60 1.29
C VAL A 77 -6.14 5.66 0.47
N ASP A 78 -7.46 5.75 0.61
CA ASP A 78 -8.26 6.79 -0.04
C ASP A 78 -8.89 7.68 1.03
N PHE A 79 -8.74 8.99 0.87
CA PHE A 79 -9.40 10.00 1.68
C PHE A 79 -10.25 10.91 0.82
N MET A 80 -11.36 11.39 1.37
CA MET A 80 -11.99 12.60 0.89
C MET A 80 -11.61 13.74 1.82
N MET A 81 -11.22 14.86 1.23
CA MET A 81 -10.93 16.08 1.97
C MET A 81 -12.11 17.04 1.91
N CYS A 82 -12.38 17.72 3.01
CA CYS A 82 -13.32 18.83 3.09
C CYS A 82 -12.58 20.17 2.90
N GLY A 83 -13.17 21.10 2.15
CA GLY A 83 -12.59 22.43 1.90
C GLY A 83 -11.72 22.50 0.65
N HIS A 84 -10.81 23.50 0.61
CA HIS A 84 -9.98 23.79 -0.55
C HIS A 84 -8.71 22.94 -0.59
N TYR A 85 -8.55 22.12 -1.63
CA TYR A 85 -7.35 21.31 -1.84
C TYR A 85 -6.19 22.15 -2.36
N SER A 86 -5.03 22.05 -1.69
CA SER A 86 -3.77 22.60 -2.16
C SER A 86 -2.58 21.70 -1.77
N PRO A 87 -1.45 21.73 -2.50
CA PRO A 87 -0.26 20.94 -2.17
C PRO A 87 0.30 21.21 -0.76
N GLU A 88 0.14 22.44 -0.27
CA GLU A 88 0.61 22.88 1.05
C GLU A 88 -0.09 22.11 2.18
N ILE A 89 -1.35 21.71 1.98
CA ILE A 89 -2.07 20.87 2.94
C ILE A 89 -1.39 19.52 3.07
N ILE A 90 -0.98 18.89 1.96
CA ILE A 90 -0.28 17.62 2.00
C ILE A 90 1.10 17.77 2.66
N GLN A 91 1.83 18.86 2.37
CA GLN A 91 3.12 19.15 3.01
C GLN A 91 2.99 19.33 4.52
N SER A 92 1.90 19.96 4.99
CA SER A 92 1.66 20.13 6.43
C SER A 92 1.43 18.81 7.19
N ILE A 93 1.16 17.72 6.47
CA ILE A 93 0.90 16.39 7.04
C ILE A 93 2.15 15.51 7.04
N LEU A 94 3.22 15.81 6.30
CA LEU A 94 4.40 14.92 6.19
C LEU A 94 5.40 15.13 7.32
#